data_AF-A0A0P9DMY8-F1
#
_entry.id   AF-A0A0P9DMY8-F1
#
_cell.length_a   1.000
_cell.length_b   1.000
_cell.length_c   1.000
_cell.angle_alpha   90.00
_cell.angle_beta   90.00
_cell.angle_gamma   90.00
#
_symmetry.space_group_name_H-M   'P 1'
#
loop_
_entity.id
_entity.type
_entity.pdbx_description
1 polymer ?
#
loop_
_entity_poly.entity_id
_entity_poly.type
_entity_poly.pdbx_seq_one_letter_code
_entity_poly.pdbx_strand_id
1 'polypeptide(L)' 'MDGLEQTYGDRLRFVRVDFNSSDGQALAQRYSVRAHPTIVVIDRTGVARTTVFGVPKREELEQAIGTVLT' A
#
# COMPACT_ATOMS: atom_id res chain seq x y z
N MET A 1 0.53 3.15 10.73
CA MET A 1 -0.47 3.74 9.82
C MET A 1 -1.16 4.83 10.62
N ASP A 2 -0.49 5.96 10.71
CA ASP A 2 -0.65 6.89 11.83
C ASP A 2 -1.83 7.83 11.58
N GLY A 3 -3.04 7.35 11.83
CA GLY A 3 -4.28 8.09 11.58
C GLY A 3 -4.70 8.20 10.11
N LEU A 4 -3.93 7.63 9.17
CA LEU A 4 -4.31 7.57 7.75
C LEU A 4 -5.58 6.72 7.54
N GLU A 5 -5.72 5.61 8.26
CA GLU A 5 -6.93 4.79 8.25
C GLU A 5 -8.15 5.58 8.73
N GLN A 6 -7.99 6.42 9.75
CA GLN A 6 -9.05 7.27 10.26
C GLN A 6 -9.41 8.41 9.28
N THR A 7 -8.43 8.92 8.55
CA THR A 7 -8.61 10.05 7.61
C THR A 7 -9.23 9.59 6.28
N TYR A 8 -8.80 8.43 5.77
CA TYR A 8 -9.14 7.97 4.42
C TYR A 8 -9.97 6.67 4.39
N GLY A 9 -10.32 6.10 5.54
CA GLY A 9 -11.01 4.80 5.62
C GLY A 9 -12.34 4.71 4.85
N ASP A 10 -13.05 5.84 4.69
CA ASP A 10 -14.28 5.91 3.90
C ASP A 10 -14.03 5.87 2.39
N ARG A 11 -12.80 6.15 1.96
CA ARG A 11 -12.40 6.29 0.54
C ARG A 11 -11.40 5.23 0.09
N LEU A 12 -10.66 4.66 1.04
CA LEU A 12 -9.59 3.68 0.82
C LEU A 12 -9.79 2.48 1.71
N ARG A 13 -9.55 1.31 1.14
CA ARG A 13 -9.44 0.07 1.90
C ARG A 13 -7.98 -0.17 2.26
N PHE A 14 -7.69 -0.23 3.55
CA PHE A 14 -6.38 -0.64 4.05
C PHE A 14 -6.37 -2.15 4.24
N VAL A 15 -5.40 -2.82 3.60
CA VAL A 15 -5.24 -4.27 3.67
C VAL A 15 -3.86 -4.58 4.23
N ARG A 16 -3.82 -5.30 5.36
CA ARG A 16 -2.58 -5.82 5.94
C ARG A 16 -2.42 -7.25 5.48
N VAL A 17 -1.28 -7.53 4.86
CA VAL A 17 -0.96 -8.85 4.31
C VAL A 17 0.19 -9.42 5.12
N ASP A 18 0.01 -10.64 5.63
CA ASP A 18 1.13 -11.40 6.17
C ASP A 18 1.99 -11.89 5.01
N PHE A 19 3.22 -11.37 4.94
CA PHE A 19 4.18 -11.74 3.91
C PHE A 19 4.49 -13.23 3.87
N ASN A 20 4.48 -13.93 5.02
CA ASN A 20 4.85 -15.34 5.09
C ASN A 20 3.71 -16.28 4.68
N SER A 21 2.49 -15.77 4.52
CA SER A 21 1.37 -16.55 3.99
C SER A 21 1.57 -16.86 2.49
N SER A 22 0.90 -17.90 1.99
CA SER A 22 0.92 -18.25 0.56
C SER A 22 0.50 -17.07 -0.33
N ASP A 23 -0.57 -16.38 0.08
CA ASP A 23 -1.11 -15.23 -0.64
C ASP A 23 -0.16 -14.03 -0.55
N GLY A 24 0.48 -13.85 0.62
CA GLY A 24 1.51 -12.82 0.83
C GLY A 24 2.73 -13.02 -0.07
N GLN A 25 3.21 -14.26 -0.23
CA GLN A 25 4.30 -14.59 -1.14
C GLN A 25 3.91 -14.36 -2.61
N ALA A 26 2.69 -14.74 -2.99
CA ALA A 26 2.19 -14.50 -4.36
C ALA A 26 2.08 -13.00 -4.67
N LEU A 27 1.58 -12.19 -3.73
CA LEU A 27 1.52 -10.74 -3.85
C LEU A 27 2.92 -10.11 -3.85
N ALA A 28 3.84 -10.63 -3.04
CA ALA A 28 5.22 -10.17 -3.02
C ALA A 28 5.92 -10.36 -4.36
N GLN A 29 5.74 -11.52 -5.00
CA GLN A 29 6.26 -11.79 -6.33
C GLN A 29 5.61 -10.86 -7.37
N ARG A 30 4.27 -10.75 -7.35
CA ARG A 30 3.50 -9.90 -8.27
C ARG A 30 3.94 -8.44 -8.24
N TYR A 31 4.18 -7.89 -7.05
CA TYR A 31 4.55 -6.49 -6.86
C TYR A 31 6.05 -6.27 -6.67
N SER A 32 6.87 -7.31 -6.87
CA SER A 32 8.33 -7.26 -6.70
C SER A 32 8.76 -6.64 -5.36
N VAL A 33 8.17 -7.10 -4.26
CA VAL A 33 8.51 -6.67 -2.90
C VAL A 33 9.95 -7.10 -2.57
N ARG A 34 10.80 -6.14 -2.18
CA ARG A 34 12.23 -6.36 -1.91
C ARG A 34 12.67 -6.02 -0.48
N ALA A 35 11.79 -5.42 0.32
CA ALA A 35 12.10 -4.97 1.68
C ALA A 35 10.84 -5.00 2.57
N HIS A 36 11.05 -4.98 3.89
CA HIS A 36 9.96 -4.89 4.87
C HIS A 36 10.11 -3.63 5.74
N PRO A 37 9.00 -2.94 6.07
CA PRO A 37 7.68 -3.07 5.44
C PRO A 37 7.69 -2.56 3.98
N THR A 38 6.70 -2.97 3.18
CA THR A 38 6.43 -2.41 1.85
C THR A 38 4.95 -2.05 1.76
N ILE A 39 4.64 -0.88 1.21
CA ILE A 39 3.28 -0.41 0.99
C ILE A 39 3.05 -0.31 -0.51
N VAL A 40 2.01 -0.97 -1.01
CA VAL A 40 1.59 -0.91 -2.41
C VAL A 40 0.29 -0.12 -2.48
N VAL A 41 0.26 0.94 -3.27
CA VAL A 41 -0.93 1.76 -3.50
C VAL A 41 -1.55 1.34 -4.83
N ILE A 42 -2.77 0.81 -4.75
CA ILE A 42 -3.51 0.23 -5.88
C ILE A 42 -4.72 1.10 -6.18
N ASP A 43 -4.96 1.38 -7.46
CA ASP A 43 -6.13 2.15 -7.90
C ASP A 43 -7.40 1.28 -8.02
N ARG A 44 -8.52 1.91 -8.42
CA ARG A 44 -9.81 1.22 -8.60
C ARG A 44 -9.81 0.18 -9.74
N THR A 45 -8.83 0.23 -10.64
CA THR A 45 -8.68 -0.74 -11.74
C THR A 45 -7.84 -1.94 -11.34
N GLY A 46 -7.28 -1.94 -10.12
CA GLY A 46 -6.41 -3.01 -9.62
C GLY A 46 -4.95 -2.87 -10.06
N VAL A 47 -4.56 -1.71 -10.61
CA VAL A 47 -3.19 -1.42 -11.04
C VAL A 47 -2.43 -0.75 -9.88
N ALA A 48 -1.25 -1.27 -9.56
CA ALA A 48 -0.35 -0.61 -8.60
C ALA A 48 0.20 0.67 -9.23
N ARG A 49 -0.07 1.81 -8.59
CA ARG A 49 0.43 3.12 -9.01
C ARG A 49 1.77 3.45 -8.39
N THR A 50 1.95 3.07 -7.13
CA THR A 50 3.18 3.33 -6.38
C THR A 50 3.49 2.18 -5.43
N THR A 51 4.77 1.86 -5.31
CA THR A 51 5.31 0.96 -4.28
C THR A 51 6.28 1.74 -3.43
N VAL A 52 6.06 1.74 -2.12
CA VAL A 52 6.87 2.44 -1.14
C VAL A 52 7.60 1.41 -0.28
N PHE A 53 8.92 1.50 -0.22
CA PHE A 53 9.78 0.55 0.48
C PHE A 53 10.27 1.13 1.80
N GLY A 54 10.29 0.31 2.85
CA GLY A 54 10.68 0.74 4.20
C GLY A 54 9.53 1.42 4.94
N VAL A 55 9.87 2.17 5.99
CA VAL A 55 8.90 2.93 6.79
C VAL A 55 8.76 4.32 6.16
N PRO A 56 7.68 4.61 5.40
CA PRO A 56 7.54 5.92 4.81
C PRO A 56 7.14 6.97 5.82
N LYS A 57 7.48 8.21 5.48
CA LYS A 57 6.91 9.39 6.15
C LYS A 57 5.44 9.55 5.76
N ARG A 58 4.67 10.23 6.61
CA ARG A 58 3.25 10.45 6.37
C ARG A 58 2.99 11.18 5.05
N GLU A 59 3.79 12.20 4.76
CA GLU A 59 3.62 13.04 3.57
C GLU A 59 3.82 12.23 2.28
N GLU A 60 4.76 11.29 2.27
CA GLU A 60 5.02 10.40 1.12
C GLU A 60 3.83 9.48 0.86
N LEU A 61 3.23 8.94 1.92
CA LEU A 61 2.01 8.14 1.80
C LEU A 61 0.81 8.98 1.33
N GLU A 62 0.64 10.19 1.83
CA GLU A 62 -0.45 11.08 1.41
C GLU A 62 -0.31 11.49 -0.06
N GLN A 63 0.91 11.75 -0.54
CA GLN A 63 1.18 11.98 -1.97
C GLN A 63 0.82 10.75 -2.81
N ALA A 64 1.23 9.55 -2.39
CA ALA A 64 0.89 8.32 -3.09
C ALA A 64 -0.63 8.07 -3.13
N ILE A 65 -1.32 8.33 -2.02
CA ILE A 65 -2.79 8.27 -1.92
C ILE A 65 -3.46 9.25 -2.90
N GLY A 66 -2.92 10.47 -3.05
CA GLY A 66 -3.42 11.46 -3.99
C GLY A 66 -3.45 10.97 -5.45
N THR A 67 -2.58 10.04 -5.82
CA THR A 67 -2.53 9.46 -7.18
C THR A 67 -3.69 8.52 -7.50
N VAL A 68 -4.38 7.98 -6.48
CA VAL A 68 -5.46 6.98 -6.65
C VAL A 68 -6.84 7.47 -6.21
N LEU A 69 -6.91 8.67 -5.61
CA LEU A 69 -8.14 9.28 -5.10
C LEU A 69 -8.82 10.27 -6.04
N THR A 70 -8.31 10.41 -7.26
CA THR A 70 -8.95 11.12 -8.39
C THR A 70 -10.25 10.47 -8.82
#